data_AF-A0AA88HZ78-F1
#
_entry.id   AF-A0AA88HZ78-F1
#
_cell.length_a   1.000
_cell.length_b   1.000
_cell.length_c   1.000
_cell.angle_alpha   90.00
_cell.angle_beta   90.00
_cell.angle_gamma   90.00
#
_symmetry.space_group_name_H-M   'P 1'
#
loop_
_entity.id
_entity.type
_entity.pdbx_description
1 polymer ?
#
loop_
_entity_poly.entity_id
_entity_poly.type
_entity_poly.pdbx_seq_one_letter_code
_entity_poly.pdbx_strand_id
1 'polypeptide(L)'
;MVHADNKGLVLPPRVASVQVVIIPCGITVDTKQEDQNRHYELCKQLEKELAGNGIRLKGDYRDNYSSGWKYSHWELSGVPLRIELGPRDIKIDEFFAVRRDTGDKTSISRANASKRVKNLLNTIQHLMLEKATQEMKSHIKECFSLSDLAEELDRKNIILAPFCGDKECVGKIKTDSARGTDSEPGASAMGAKSLCSPFDQPRAITEDMKCIHPDCSRKPEKFTLFGRSY
;
A
#
# COMPACT_ATOMS: atom_id res chain seq x y z
N MET A 1 -0.39 -5.27 -5.51
CA MET A 1 -1.05 -6.17 -4.55
C MET A 1 -1.22 -5.47 -3.21
N VAL A 2 -0.14 -5.19 -2.46
CA VAL A 2 -0.24 -4.65 -1.08
C VAL A 2 -1.00 -3.33 -0.95
N HIS A 3 -0.67 -2.30 -1.73
CA HIS A 3 -1.22 -0.96 -1.52
C HIS A 3 -2.47 -0.63 -2.34
N ALA A 4 -2.74 -1.40 -3.40
CA ALA A 4 -3.86 -1.12 -4.30
C ALA A 4 -5.20 -1.27 -3.56
N ASP A 5 -6.20 -0.51 -4.00
CA ASP A 5 -7.55 -0.58 -3.46
C ASP A 5 -8.58 -0.77 -4.58
N ASN A 6 -9.86 -0.73 -4.24
CA ASN A 6 -10.96 -0.92 -5.19
C ASN A 6 -11.07 0.18 -6.25
N LYS A 7 -10.31 1.29 -6.11
CA LYS A 7 -10.26 2.38 -7.09
C LYS A 7 -9.06 2.28 -8.02
N GLY A 8 -8.10 1.39 -7.75
CA GLY A 8 -6.95 1.13 -8.60
C GLY A 8 -5.61 1.14 -7.87
N LEU A 9 -4.57 1.60 -8.58
CA LEU A 9 -3.24 1.69 -8.02
C LEU A 9 -3.18 2.72 -6.89
N VAL A 10 -2.29 2.49 -5.93
CA VAL A 10 -1.87 3.46 -4.91
C VAL A 10 -0.36 3.38 -4.83
N LEU A 11 0.33 4.33 -5.47
CA LEU A 11 1.79 4.28 -5.59
C LEU A 11 2.46 4.94 -4.38
N PRO A 12 3.47 4.30 -3.76
CA PRO A 12 4.31 4.99 -2.79
C PRO A 12 5.05 6.16 -3.48
N PRO A 13 5.04 7.37 -2.89
CA PRO A 13 5.59 8.57 -3.50
C PRO A 13 7.02 8.47 -4.02
N ARG A 14 7.90 7.68 -3.37
CA ARG A 14 9.30 7.58 -3.79
C ARG A 14 9.47 6.90 -5.15
N VAL A 15 8.58 5.98 -5.51
CA VAL A 15 8.63 5.21 -6.76
C VAL A 15 7.63 5.66 -7.82
N ALA A 16 6.69 6.55 -7.48
CA ALA A 16 5.72 7.08 -8.43
C ALA A 16 6.40 7.95 -9.51
N SER A 17 6.21 7.64 -10.79
CA SER A 17 6.77 8.44 -11.90
C SER A 17 6.23 9.87 -11.89
N VAL A 18 4.93 10.00 -11.62
CA VAL A 18 4.23 11.25 -11.31
C VAL A 18 3.81 11.18 -9.84
N GLN A 19 4.42 12.02 -9.00
CA GLN A 19 4.09 12.10 -7.57
C GLN A 19 2.88 13.01 -7.34
N VAL A 20 2.77 14.07 -8.13
CA VAL A 20 1.71 15.07 -8.02
C VAL A 20 1.08 15.33 -9.38
N VAL A 21 -0.24 15.40 -9.45
CA VAL A 21 -0.95 15.91 -10.63
C VAL A 21 -1.64 17.22 -10.29
N ILE A 22 -1.47 18.26 -11.11
CA ILE A 22 -2.19 19.53 -10.96
C ILE A 22 -3.36 19.53 -11.94
N ILE A 23 -4.57 19.76 -11.41
CA ILE A 23 -5.81 19.76 -12.19
C ILE A 23 -6.52 21.09 -11.98
N PRO A 24 -6.62 21.94 -13.03
CA PRO A 24 -7.51 23.09 -12.99
C PRO A 24 -8.96 22.61 -12.84
N CYS A 25 -9.69 23.19 -11.88
CA CYS A 25 -11.08 22.84 -11.61
C CYS A 25 -11.96 24.09 -11.53
N GLY A 26 -13.28 23.95 -11.60
CA GLY A 26 -14.20 25.09 -11.49
C GLY A 26 -14.21 26.05 -12.69
N ILE A 27 -13.67 25.63 -13.83
CA ILE A 27 -13.83 26.31 -15.12
C ILE A 27 -15.14 25.83 -15.74
N THR A 28 -16.03 26.76 -16.05
CA THR A 28 -17.36 26.51 -16.64
C THR A 28 -17.41 27.07 -18.06
N VAL A 29 -18.47 26.72 -18.80
CA VAL A 29 -18.75 27.30 -20.13
C VAL A 29 -18.89 28.83 -20.11
N ASP A 30 -19.27 29.40 -18.97
CA ASP A 30 -19.42 30.84 -18.78
C ASP A 30 -18.11 31.54 -18.37
N THR A 31 -17.03 30.78 -18.16
CA THR A 31 -15.73 31.36 -17.80
C THR A 31 -15.15 32.04 -19.03
N LYS A 32 -14.84 33.34 -18.92
CA LYS A 32 -14.24 34.10 -20.02
C LYS A 32 -12.91 33.47 -20.43
N GLN A 33 -12.63 33.45 -21.73
CA GLN A 33 -11.39 32.87 -22.26
C GLN A 33 -10.12 33.47 -21.62
N GLU A 34 -10.13 34.77 -21.34
CA GLU A 34 -9.02 35.46 -20.68
C GLU A 34 -8.80 34.95 -19.24
N ASP A 35 -9.88 34.76 -18.49
CA ASP A 35 -9.83 34.22 -17.12
C ASP A 35 -9.36 32.74 -17.13
N GLN A 36 -9.82 31.96 -18.11
CA GLN A 36 -9.37 30.57 -18.30
C GLN A 36 -7.87 30.51 -18.62
N ASN A 37 -7.38 31.35 -19.53
CA ASN A 37 -5.97 31.41 -19.89
C ASN A 37 -5.11 31.81 -18.68
N ARG A 38 -5.55 32.82 -17.92
CA ARG A 38 -4.90 33.24 -16.67
C ARG A 38 -4.85 32.12 -15.64
N HIS A 39 -5.94 31.35 -15.49
CA HIS A 39 -6.00 30.20 -14.60
C HIS A 39 -4.98 29.14 -14.99
N TYR A 40 -4.92 28.76 -16.27
CA TYR A 40 -3.93 27.79 -16.74
C TYR A 40 -2.48 28.27 -16.54
N GLU A 41 -2.21 29.56 -16.71
CA GLU A 41 -0.88 30.11 -16.45
C GLU A 41 -0.51 30.00 -14.96
N LEU A 42 -1.45 30.27 -14.05
CA LEU A 42 -1.22 30.10 -12.60
C LEU A 42 -0.94 28.64 -12.22
N CYS A 43 -1.65 27.68 -12.83
CA CYS A 43 -1.35 26.26 -12.66
C CYS A 43 0.08 25.92 -13.15
N LYS A 44 0.47 26.42 -14.33
CA LYS A 44 1.81 26.19 -14.90
C LYS A 44 2.93 26.83 -14.06
N GLN A 45 2.66 27.97 -13.44
CA GLN A 45 3.59 28.60 -12.50
C GLN A 45 3.80 27.74 -11.25
N LEU A 46 2.71 27.23 -10.66
CA LEU A 46 2.79 26.31 -9.53
C LEU A 46 3.53 25.01 -9.92
N GLU A 47 3.26 24.49 -11.13
CA GLU A 47 3.96 23.34 -11.69
C GLU A 47 5.47 23.58 -11.75
N LYS A 48 5.91 24.71 -12.30
CA LYS A 48 7.33 25.09 -12.37
C LYS A 48 7.96 25.24 -10.98
N GLU A 49 7.25 25.88 -10.05
CA GLU A 49 7.74 26.08 -8.67
C GLU A 49 8.02 24.74 -7.97
N LEU A 50 7.04 23.84 -8.02
CA LEU A 50 7.16 22.52 -7.38
C LEU A 50 8.20 21.64 -8.10
N ALA A 51 8.28 21.72 -9.43
CA ALA A 51 9.25 20.97 -10.23
C ALA A 51 10.69 21.45 -9.96
N GLY A 52 10.90 22.77 -9.86
CA GLY A 52 12.19 23.36 -9.46
C GLY A 52 12.64 22.95 -8.06
N ASN A 53 11.71 22.45 -7.25
CA ASN A 53 11.95 21.88 -5.93
C ASN A 53 12.16 20.35 -5.95
N GLY A 54 12.27 19.71 -7.11
CA GLY A 54 12.55 18.29 -7.25
C GLY A 54 11.33 17.36 -7.07
N ILE A 55 10.12 17.91 -7.12
CA ILE A 55 8.88 17.11 -7.12
C ILE A 55 8.60 16.67 -8.56
N ARG A 56 8.35 15.37 -8.77
CA ARG A 56 7.92 14.86 -10.08
C ARG A 56 6.44 15.06 -10.24
N LEU A 57 6.03 15.90 -11.18
CA LEU A 57 4.62 16.25 -11.33
C LEU A 57 4.22 16.51 -12.78
N LYS A 58 2.90 16.59 -12.99
CA LYS A 58 2.32 16.87 -14.30
C LYS A 58 1.03 17.68 -14.15
N GLY A 59 0.87 18.74 -14.94
CA GLY A 59 -0.42 19.39 -15.13
C GLY A 59 -1.32 18.63 -16.13
N ASP A 60 -2.61 18.47 -15.79
CA ASP A 60 -3.63 17.91 -16.70
C ASP A 60 -4.58 19.00 -17.23
N TYR A 61 -4.15 19.61 -18.33
CA TYR A 61 -4.81 20.72 -18.99
C TYR A 61 -5.78 20.30 -20.12
N ARG A 62 -6.10 19.01 -20.25
CA ARG A 62 -7.06 18.52 -21.27
C ARG A 62 -8.44 19.15 -21.04
N ASP A 63 -8.92 19.99 -21.94
CA ASP A 63 -10.19 20.71 -21.79
C ASP A 63 -11.42 19.88 -22.24
N ASN A 64 -11.19 18.85 -23.05
CA ASN A 64 -12.21 17.90 -23.51
C ASN A 64 -12.69 16.91 -22.43
N TYR A 65 -12.15 16.98 -21.21
CA TYR A 65 -12.55 16.13 -20.08
C TYR A 65 -12.91 16.98 -18.86
N SER A 66 -14.00 16.58 -18.18
CA SER A 66 -14.39 17.18 -16.91
C SER A 66 -13.33 16.94 -15.82
N SER A 67 -13.28 17.82 -14.83
CA SER A 67 -12.36 17.66 -13.69
C SER A 67 -12.58 16.32 -12.98
N GLY A 68 -13.83 15.91 -12.79
CA GLY A 68 -14.17 14.61 -12.20
C GLY A 68 -13.61 13.42 -12.98
N TRP A 69 -13.69 13.45 -14.33
CA TRP A 69 -13.09 12.40 -15.16
C TRP A 69 -11.57 12.33 -14.96
N LYS A 70 -10.90 13.49 -14.93
CA LYS A 70 -9.45 13.54 -14.68
C LYS A 70 -9.10 13.01 -13.29
N TYR A 71 -9.92 13.32 -12.28
CA TYR A 71 -9.72 12.82 -10.92
C TYR A 71 -9.69 11.30 -10.91
N SER A 72 -10.70 10.66 -11.52
CA SER A 72 -10.76 9.19 -11.62
C SER A 72 -9.60 8.61 -12.44
N HIS A 73 -9.20 9.24 -13.54
CA HIS A 73 -8.08 8.78 -14.37
C HIS A 73 -6.77 8.71 -13.57
N TRP A 74 -6.45 9.76 -12.80
CA TRP A 74 -5.23 9.82 -12.00
C TRP A 74 -5.32 9.03 -10.71
N GLU A 75 -6.52 8.87 -10.15
CA GLU A 75 -6.79 7.99 -9.00
C GLU A 75 -6.58 6.52 -9.39
N LEU A 76 -7.12 6.08 -10.53
CA LEU A 76 -6.90 4.74 -11.06
C LEU A 76 -5.42 4.45 -11.32
N SER A 77 -4.69 5.45 -11.84
CA SER A 77 -3.26 5.37 -12.12
C SER A 77 -2.38 5.43 -10.86
N GLY A 78 -2.96 5.78 -9.71
CA GLY A 78 -2.30 5.77 -8.41
C GLY A 78 -1.34 6.92 -8.13
N VAL A 79 -1.53 8.08 -8.77
CA VAL A 79 -0.74 9.28 -8.46
C VAL A 79 -0.96 9.65 -6.98
N PRO A 80 0.10 9.74 -6.15
CA PRO A 80 -0.04 9.89 -4.71
C PRO A 80 -0.80 11.13 -4.25
N LEU A 81 -0.64 12.24 -4.97
CA LEU A 81 -1.24 13.51 -4.60
C LEU A 81 -1.86 14.21 -5.81
N ARG A 82 -3.10 14.66 -5.67
CA ARG A 82 -3.78 15.51 -6.64
C ARG A 82 -3.89 16.92 -6.08
N ILE A 83 -3.41 17.91 -6.82
CA ILE A 83 -3.64 19.32 -6.54
C ILE A 83 -4.83 19.80 -7.37
N GLU A 84 -5.82 20.37 -6.70
CA GLU A 84 -6.98 21.02 -7.30
C GLU A 84 -6.80 22.52 -7.13
N LEU A 85 -6.74 23.26 -8.24
CA LEU A 85 -6.65 24.71 -8.24
C LEU A 85 -7.88 25.29 -8.93
N GLY A 86 -8.76 25.94 -8.18
CA GLY A 86 -9.96 26.60 -8.70
C GLY A 86 -9.85 28.14 -8.70
N PRO A 87 -10.78 28.84 -9.38
CA PRO A 87 -10.78 30.30 -9.43
C PRO A 87 -10.95 30.97 -8.06
N ARG A 88 -11.65 30.30 -7.13
CA ARG A 88 -11.82 30.79 -5.75
C ARG A 88 -10.52 30.69 -4.96
N ASP A 89 -9.80 29.58 -5.10
CA ASP A 89 -8.57 29.30 -4.37
C ASP A 89 -7.44 30.24 -4.83
N ILE A 90 -7.41 30.55 -6.14
CA ILE A 90 -6.51 31.56 -6.71
C ILE A 90 -6.67 32.93 -6.07
N LYS A 91 -7.89 33.35 -5.73
CA LYS A 91 -8.14 34.68 -5.12
C LYS A 91 -7.58 34.79 -3.70
N ILE A 92 -7.44 33.67 -3.00
CA ILE A 92 -6.92 33.60 -1.63
C ILE A 92 -5.48 33.04 -1.58
N ASP A 93 -4.86 32.82 -2.73
CA ASP A 93 -3.51 32.26 -2.89
C ASP A 93 -3.32 30.90 -2.19
N GLU A 94 -4.33 30.03 -2.33
CA GLU A 94 -4.32 28.66 -1.83
C GLU A 94 -4.65 27.65 -2.93
N PHE A 95 -4.46 26.37 -2.63
CA PHE A 95 -4.94 25.25 -3.43
C PHE A 95 -5.27 24.06 -2.53
N PHE A 96 -6.06 23.12 -3.03
CA PHE A 96 -6.31 21.89 -2.31
C PHE A 96 -5.37 20.78 -2.75
N ALA A 97 -4.84 20.03 -1.79
CA ALA A 97 -4.13 18.78 -2.02
C ALA A 97 -4.98 17.62 -1.52
N VAL A 98 -5.20 16.63 -2.39
CA VAL A 98 -5.98 15.42 -2.12
C VAL A 98 -5.07 14.21 -2.17
N ARG A 99 -5.04 13.45 -1.08
CA ARG A 99 -4.26 12.22 -0.94
C ARG A 99 -4.91 11.05 -1.65
N ARG A 100 -4.12 10.24 -2.34
CA ARG A 100 -4.62 9.02 -3.00
C ARG A 100 -4.89 7.87 -2.04
N ASP A 101 -4.07 7.71 -1.01
CA ASP A 101 -4.12 6.58 -0.08
C ASP A 101 -5.30 6.64 0.90
N THR A 102 -5.73 7.84 1.28
CA THR A 102 -6.85 8.05 2.23
C THR A 102 -8.04 8.79 1.64
N GLY A 103 -7.83 9.60 0.59
CA GLY A 103 -8.83 10.54 0.09
C GLY A 103 -8.89 11.87 0.86
N ASP A 104 -8.03 12.08 1.87
CA ASP A 104 -8.04 13.32 2.66
C ASP A 104 -7.75 14.53 1.77
N LYS A 105 -8.49 15.60 2.00
CA LYS A 105 -8.35 16.89 1.31
C LYS A 105 -7.89 17.95 2.30
N THR A 106 -6.85 18.70 1.93
CA THR A 106 -6.28 19.75 2.78
C THR A 106 -5.98 20.99 1.96
N SER A 107 -6.29 22.19 2.50
CA SER A 107 -5.89 23.46 1.88
C SER A 107 -4.41 23.76 2.18
N ILE A 108 -3.69 24.26 1.18
CA ILE A 108 -2.29 24.65 1.28
C ILE A 108 -2.13 26.05 0.67
N SER A 109 -1.61 26.98 1.48
CA SER A 109 -1.18 28.29 0.99
C SER A 109 0.00 28.16 0.04
N ARG A 110 -0.03 28.93 -1.06
CA ARG A 110 1.00 28.93 -2.10
C ARG A 110 2.37 29.31 -1.57
N ALA A 111 2.44 30.23 -0.61
CA ALA A 111 3.68 30.63 0.07
C ALA A 111 4.44 29.44 0.71
N ASN A 112 3.74 28.36 1.06
CA ASN A 112 4.32 27.16 1.67
C ASN A 112 4.22 25.92 0.78
N ALA A 113 3.86 26.07 -0.50
CA ALA A 113 3.51 24.98 -1.40
C ALA A 113 4.59 23.89 -1.45
N SER A 114 5.81 24.28 -1.82
CA SER A 114 6.95 23.37 -1.98
C SER A 114 7.27 22.57 -0.71
N LYS A 115 7.30 23.22 0.45
CA LYS A 115 7.58 22.56 1.74
C LYS A 115 6.44 21.63 2.16
N ARG A 116 5.20 22.10 2.07
CA ARG A 116 4.01 21.33 2.49
C ARG A 116 3.79 20.10 1.61
N VAL A 117 3.93 20.24 0.29
CA VAL A 117 3.79 19.12 -0.65
C VAL A 117 4.86 18.06 -0.41
N LYS A 118 6.13 18.44 -0.25
CA LYS A 118 7.20 17.49 0.11
C LYS A 118 6.93 16.74 1.41
N ASN A 119 6.51 17.46 2.45
CA ASN A 119 6.18 16.86 3.73
C ASN A 119 5.00 15.88 3.59
N LEU A 120 3.98 16.24 2.82
CA LEU A 120 2.82 15.38 2.59
C LEU A 120 3.21 14.09 1.84
N LEU A 121 4.06 14.18 0.82
CA LEU A 121 4.59 13.01 0.13
C LEU A 121 5.42 12.11 1.07
N ASN A 122 6.22 12.69 1.97
CA ASN A 122 6.95 11.91 2.99
C ASN A 122 6.00 11.23 3.99
N THR A 123 4.96 11.94 4.43
CA THR A 123 3.93 11.40 5.32
C THR A 123 3.18 10.25 4.68
N ILE A 124 2.73 10.40 3.43
CA ILE A 124 2.07 9.33 2.67
C ILE A 124 2.98 8.10 2.60
N GLN A 125 4.25 8.29 2.24
CA GLN A 125 5.23 7.18 2.16
C GLN A 125 5.38 6.45 3.51
N HIS A 126 5.49 7.18 4.61
CA HIS A 126 5.60 6.61 5.95
C HIS A 126 4.35 5.83 6.35
N LEU A 127 3.18 6.47 6.23
CA LEU A 127 1.91 5.88 6.67
C LEU A 127 1.51 4.65 5.83
N MET A 128 1.81 4.64 4.52
CA MET A 128 1.60 3.46 3.69
C MET A 128 2.43 2.26 4.15
N LEU A 129 3.69 2.48 4.53
CA LEU A 129 4.56 1.42 5.07
C LEU A 129 4.08 0.98 6.45
N GLU A 130 3.75 1.92 7.33
CA GLU A 130 3.25 1.63 8.68
C GLU A 130 1.98 0.78 8.63
N LYS A 131 0.99 1.19 7.83
CA LYS A 131 -0.26 0.44 7.62
C LYS A 131 0.02 -0.98 7.14
N ALA A 132 0.81 -1.13 6.07
CA ALA A 132 1.14 -2.44 5.52
C ALA A 132 1.91 -3.33 6.51
N THR A 133 2.78 -2.72 7.33
CA THR A 133 3.55 -3.44 8.36
C THR A 133 2.64 -3.91 9.48
N GLN A 134 1.69 -3.08 9.93
CA GLN A 134 0.71 -3.44 10.96
C GLN A 134 -0.23 -4.55 10.46
N GLU A 135 -0.71 -4.45 9.22
CA GLU A 135 -1.52 -5.49 8.58
C GLU A 135 -0.73 -6.81 8.46
N MET A 136 0.52 -6.78 8.00
CA MET A 136 1.35 -7.98 7.93
C MET A 136 1.53 -8.61 9.32
N LYS A 137 1.87 -7.81 10.33
CA LYS A 137 2.05 -8.29 11.71
C LYS A 137 0.76 -8.86 12.30
N SER A 138 -0.39 -8.27 12.02
CA SER A 138 -1.68 -8.77 12.52
C SER A 138 -2.07 -10.11 11.89
N HIS A 139 -1.54 -10.41 10.69
CA HIS A 139 -1.70 -11.69 9.99
C HIS A 139 -0.58 -12.70 10.30
N ILE A 140 0.39 -12.38 11.14
CA ILE A 140 1.34 -13.39 11.66
C ILE A 140 0.72 -13.99 12.93
N LYS A 141 0.48 -15.30 12.90
CA LYS A 141 -0.13 -16.07 13.99
C LYS A 141 0.83 -17.11 14.51
N GLU A 142 0.97 -17.15 15.82
CA GLU A 142 1.82 -18.12 16.46
C GLU A 142 1.05 -19.41 16.73
N CYS A 143 1.58 -20.55 16.28
CA CYS A 143 0.94 -21.86 16.40
C CYS A 143 1.92 -22.90 16.98
N PHE A 144 1.37 -23.83 17.77
CA PHE A 144 2.13 -24.92 18.41
C PHE A 144 1.60 -26.31 18.06
N SER A 145 0.50 -26.39 17.32
CA SER A 145 0.00 -27.64 16.75
C SER A 145 -0.21 -27.51 15.24
N LEU A 146 -0.11 -28.63 14.53
CA LEU A 146 -0.39 -28.69 13.10
C LEU A 146 -1.86 -28.35 12.79
N SER A 147 -2.78 -28.65 13.72
CA SER A 147 -4.20 -28.32 13.60
C SER A 147 -4.40 -26.81 13.57
N ASP A 148 -3.82 -26.08 14.53
CA ASP A 148 -3.92 -24.60 14.58
C ASP A 148 -3.27 -23.98 13.35
N LEU A 149 -2.14 -24.53 12.90
CA LEU A 149 -1.47 -24.09 11.69
C LEU A 149 -2.40 -24.20 10.47
N ALA A 150 -3.09 -25.33 10.30
CA ALA A 150 -4.02 -25.54 9.19
C ALA A 150 -5.21 -24.57 9.26
N GLU A 151 -5.78 -24.35 10.45
CA GLU A 151 -6.87 -23.39 10.63
C GLU A 151 -6.45 -21.95 10.29
N GLU A 152 -5.28 -21.53 10.75
CA GLU A 152 -4.77 -20.18 10.49
C GLU A 152 -4.36 -19.96 9.02
N LEU A 153 -3.89 -21.01 8.34
CA LEU A 153 -3.68 -20.96 6.88
C LEU A 153 -4.98 -20.65 6.13
N ASP A 154 -6.10 -21.20 6.60
CA ASP A 154 -7.41 -20.99 5.99
C ASP A 154 -8.00 -19.62 6.29
N ARG A 155 -7.64 -19.06 7.44
CA ARG A 155 -7.87 -17.65 7.80
C ARG A 155 -6.93 -16.67 7.07
N LYS A 156 -6.12 -17.17 6.12
CA LYS A 156 -5.18 -16.39 5.27
C LYS A 156 -4.04 -15.73 6.07
N ASN A 157 -3.63 -16.37 7.15
CA ASN A 157 -2.52 -15.91 7.97
C ASN A 157 -1.18 -16.54 7.56
N ILE A 158 -0.10 -15.89 8.00
CA ILE A 158 1.25 -16.44 8.02
C ILE A 158 1.47 -17.04 9.41
N ILE A 159 2.06 -18.23 9.48
CA ILE A 159 2.17 -18.97 10.74
C ILE A 159 3.61 -18.90 11.23
N LEU A 160 3.82 -18.49 12.47
CA LEU A 160 5.10 -18.57 13.17
C LEU A 160 5.05 -19.78 14.10
N ALA A 161 5.91 -20.78 13.88
CA ALA A 161 5.86 -22.00 14.66
C ALA A 161 7.27 -22.52 15.04
N PRO A 162 7.42 -23.17 16.21
CA PRO A 162 8.66 -23.87 16.56
C PRO A 162 8.94 -25.01 15.57
N PHE A 163 10.12 -25.00 14.96
CA PHE A 163 10.45 -25.93 13.89
C PHE A 163 11.85 -26.54 14.04
N CYS A 164 11.96 -27.83 13.74
CA CYS A 164 13.20 -28.61 13.90
C CYS A 164 14.25 -28.38 12.80
N GLY A 165 13.99 -27.54 11.80
CA GLY A 165 14.94 -27.23 10.71
C GLY A 165 15.02 -28.29 9.60
N ASP A 166 14.48 -29.48 9.83
CA ASP A 166 14.66 -30.63 8.94
C ASP A 166 13.77 -30.64 7.69
N LYS A 167 14.37 -30.95 6.54
CA LYS A 167 13.71 -30.94 5.23
C LYS A 167 12.54 -31.92 5.13
N GLU A 168 12.68 -33.13 5.69
CA GLU A 168 11.61 -34.13 5.64
C GLU A 168 10.40 -33.67 6.45
N CYS A 169 10.64 -33.00 7.58
CA CYS A 169 9.57 -32.45 8.41
C CYS A 169 8.80 -31.33 7.68
N VAL A 170 9.46 -30.45 6.92
CA VAL A 170 8.76 -29.49 6.04
C VAL A 170 7.88 -30.21 5.02
N GLY A 171 8.36 -31.32 4.45
CA GLY A 171 7.60 -32.12 3.49
C GLY A 171 6.32 -32.69 4.08
N LYS A 172 6.39 -33.20 5.31
CA LYS A 172 5.21 -33.69 6.05
C LYS A 172 4.25 -32.56 6.39
N ILE A 173 4.75 -31.44 6.95
CA ILE A 173 3.92 -30.24 7.24
C ILE A 173 3.17 -29.79 5.98
N LYS A 174 3.84 -29.74 4.82
CA LYS A 174 3.21 -29.34 3.56
C LYS A 174 2.10 -30.32 3.12
N THR A 175 2.30 -31.61 3.32
CA THR A 175 1.34 -32.64 2.90
C THR A 175 0.14 -32.66 3.85
N ASP A 176 0.41 -32.63 5.15
CA ASP A 176 -0.61 -32.84 6.19
C ASP A 176 -1.39 -31.56 6.51
N SER A 177 -0.89 -30.38 6.10
CA SER A 177 -1.65 -29.12 6.11
C SER A 177 -2.33 -28.80 4.78
N ALA A 178 -2.20 -29.65 3.76
CA ALA A 178 -2.93 -29.48 2.51
C ALA A 178 -4.39 -29.94 2.68
N ARG A 179 -5.33 -29.23 2.06
CA ARG A 179 -6.72 -29.68 1.97
C ARG A 179 -6.92 -30.66 0.82
N GLY A 180 -7.85 -31.60 0.99
CA GLY A 180 -8.38 -32.42 -0.11
C GLY A 180 -9.21 -31.60 -1.11
N THR A 181 -9.46 -32.17 -2.28
CA THR A 181 -10.09 -31.52 -3.45
C THR A 181 -11.53 -31.06 -3.27
N ASP A 182 -12.18 -31.35 -2.14
CA ASP A 182 -13.60 -31.01 -1.87
C ASP A 182 -13.78 -29.61 -1.24
N SER A 183 -12.80 -28.73 -1.38
CA SER A 183 -12.82 -27.39 -0.78
C SER A 183 -13.48 -26.33 -1.66
N GLU A 184 -14.00 -25.26 -1.04
CA GLU A 184 -14.70 -24.17 -1.71
C GLU A 184 -13.95 -23.60 -2.94
N PRO A 185 -14.66 -23.19 -4.00
CA PRO A 185 -14.05 -22.60 -5.19
C PRO A 185 -13.18 -21.38 -4.83
N GLY A 186 -11.86 -21.51 -5.03
CA GLY A 186 -10.87 -20.47 -4.71
C GLY A 186 -9.96 -20.77 -3.51
N ALA A 187 -10.21 -21.84 -2.75
CA ALA A 187 -9.29 -22.32 -1.73
C ALA A 187 -8.05 -22.93 -2.39
N SER A 188 -6.86 -22.45 -2.04
CA SER A 188 -5.61 -23.07 -2.49
C SER A 188 -5.48 -24.44 -1.82
N ALA A 189 -5.47 -25.51 -2.61
CA ALA A 189 -5.20 -26.88 -2.16
C ALA A 189 -3.74 -27.08 -1.67
N MET A 190 -2.95 -26.01 -1.60
CA MET A 190 -1.56 -26.06 -1.19
C MET A 190 -1.43 -25.96 0.33
N GLY A 191 -0.79 -26.95 0.94
CA GLY A 191 -0.35 -26.86 2.32
C GLY A 191 0.82 -25.91 2.51
N ALA A 192 1.15 -25.65 3.78
CA ALA A 192 2.19 -24.71 4.18
C ALA A 192 3.58 -25.11 3.66
N LYS A 193 4.29 -24.14 3.09
CA LYS A 193 5.74 -24.21 2.89
C LYS A 193 6.41 -23.39 4.00
N SER A 194 7.66 -23.73 4.32
CA SER A 194 8.51 -22.79 5.08
C SER A 194 8.82 -21.58 4.20
N LEU A 195 8.67 -20.38 4.77
CA LEU A 195 8.98 -19.11 4.14
C LEU A 195 10.40 -18.68 4.53
N CYS A 196 10.64 -18.45 5.82
CA CYS A 196 11.96 -18.15 6.33
C CYS A 196 12.08 -18.40 7.85
N SER A 197 13.34 -18.57 8.25
CA SER A 197 13.91 -18.32 9.58
C SER A 197 13.94 -16.83 9.96
N PRO A 198 13.03 -16.19 10.72
CA PRO A 198 13.24 -14.78 11.09
C PRO A 198 14.57 -14.61 11.83
N PHE A 199 15.37 -13.61 11.46
CA PHE A 199 16.62 -13.33 12.18
C PHE A 199 16.34 -12.91 13.62
N ASP A 200 15.37 -12.00 13.80
CA ASP A 200 14.84 -11.61 15.10
C ASP A 200 13.79 -12.64 15.55
N GLN A 201 14.23 -13.58 16.40
CA GLN A 201 13.36 -14.60 16.98
C GLN A 201 12.44 -13.97 18.03
N PRO A 202 11.15 -14.38 18.13
CA PRO A 202 10.21 -13.80 19.10
C PRO A 202 10.63 -14.08 20.54
N ARG A 203 11.27 -15.22 20.78
CA ARG A 203 11.86 -15.66 22.06
C ARG A 203 12.76 -16.88 21.83
N ALA A 204 13.54 -17.23 22.84
CA ALA A 204 14.35 -18.45 22.84
C ALA A 204 13.45 -19.71 22.84
N ILE A 205 13.95 -20.78 22.24
CA ILE A 205 13.33 -22.11 22.34
C ILE A 205 13.54 -22.64 23.76
N THR A 206 12.46 -23.09 24.38
CA THR A 206 12.49 -23.71 25.72
C THR A 206 12.50 -25.24 25.62
N GLU A 207 12.87 -25.92 26.70
CA GLU A 207 13.05 -27.38 26.70
C GLU A 207 11.76 -28.17 26.46
N ASP A 208 10.61 -27.59 26.83
CA ASP A 208 9.27 -28.16 26.70
C ASP A 208 8.67 -27.98 25.30
N MET A 209 9.25 -27.10 24.47
CA MET A 209 8.76 -26.88 23.11
C MET A 209 9.05 -28.08 22.21
N LYS A 210 8.03 -28.44 21.43
CA LYS A 210 8.10 -29.49 20.41
C LYS A 210 8.02 -28.89 19.02
N CYS A 211 8.54 -29.63 18.04
CA CYS A 211 8.34 -29.27 16.64
C CYS A 211 6.85 -29.25 16.31
N ILE A 212 6.42 -28.31 15.47
CA ILE A 212 5.02 -28.10 15.09
C ILE A 212 4.31 -29.34 14.53
N HIS A 213 5.07 -30.25 13.93
CA HIS A 213 4.55 -31.50 13.38
C HIS A 213 4.44 -32.58 14.47
N PRO A 214 3.26 -33.19 14.69
CA PRO A 214 3.03 -34.12 15.81
C PRO A 214 3.93 -35.36 15.76
N ASP A 215 4.21 -35.89 14.57
CA ASP A 215 5.08 -37.07 14.41
C ASP A 215 6.59 -36.77 14.48
N CYS A 216 6.98 -35.52 14.77
CA CYS A 216 8.38 -35.13 14.88
C CYS A 216 8.84 -35.17 16.35
N SER A 217 9.84 -36.01 16.65
CA SER A 217 10.44 -36.13 17.98
C SER A 217 11.66 -35.22 18.21
N ARG A 218 12.11 -34.49 17.17
CA ARG A 218 13.26 -33.57 17.27
C ARG A 218 12.88 -32.28 18.01
N LYS A 219 13.84 -31.73 18.76
CA LYS A 219 13.68 -30.40 19.36
C LYS A 219 13.63 -29.32 18.27
N PRO A 220 12.78 -28.29 18.41
CA PRO A 220 12.85 -27.11 17.57
C PRO A 220 14.23 -26.45 17.66
N GLU A 221 14.73 -25.97 16.52
CA GLU A 221 15.93 -25.13 16.48
C GLU A 221 15.57 -23.64 16.60
N LYS A 222 14.46 -23.25 15.97
CA LYS A 222 14.02 -21.86 15.84
C LYS A 222 12.54 -21.78 15.48
N PHE A 223 11.94 -20.63 15.73
CA PHE A 223 10.66 -20.27 15.13
C PHE A 223 10.84 -20.03 13.64
N THR A 224 9.96 -20.61 12.85
CA THR A 224 9.95 -20.52 11.39
C THR A 224 8.60 -20.03 10.90
N LEU A 225 8.63 -19.12 9.94
CA LEU A 225 7.43 -18.66 9.25
C LEU A 225 7.01 -19.70 8.21
N PHE A 226 5.74 -20.07 8.22
CA PHE A 226 5.07 -20.95 7.30
C PHE A 226 3.91 -20.24 6.64
N GLY A 227 3.59 -20.62 5.42
CA GLY A 227 2.45 -20.03 4.70
C GLY A 227 2.22 -20.65 3.34
N ARG A 228 1.11 -20.26 2.72
CA ARG A 228 0.90 -20.43 1.29
C ARG A 228 1.78 -19.42 0.55
N SER A 229 2.44 -19.86 -0.50
CA SER A 229 3.30 -19.03 -1.33
C SER A 229 2.82 -19.08 -2.78
N TYR A 230 2.89 -17.93 -3.45
CA TYR A 230 2.84 -17.82 -4.90
C TYR A 230 3.97 -18.61 -5.55
#